data_AF-A0A087VDN0-F1
#
_entry.id   AF-A0A087VDN0-F1
#
_cell.length_a   1.000
_cell.length_b   1.000
_cell.length_c   1.000
_cell.angle_alpha   90.00
_cell.angle_beta   90.00
_cell.angle_gamma   90.00
#
_symmetry.space_group_name_H-M   'P 1'
#
loop_
_entity.id
_entity.type
_entity.pdbx_description
1 polymer ?
#
loop_
_entity_poly.entity_id
_entity_poly.type
_entity_poly.pdbx_seq_one_letter_code
_entity_poly.pdbx_strand_id
1 'polypeptide(L)'
;VEQVDIDCKKFSKDIRSLDKEMRSWDAFTGLDNSVKNMITSLHAMNELQNPAIRDLHAPTVPLLLQVNFTMSEDTTLADLLQLNLHKFEDEVRGIVDKAMKELGMEKVLNTLDITWATMRFEHEPHARTGIVLLKSDETLIEMLEDNQVQLQNLMTSKYLAFFLQEVSAWQQKLSTADSIISIWFEVQRTWSHLESIFISSEDIRSQLPEDSKHFDSIDQDFKKLMADAVKTPNVIEATNKPGLYDKLEALQKRLALCEKALAEYLETKRLAFPRFYFVSSADLLDILSHGNEPVEVSRHLPKLFDSLAKLKFKMSPDKKPLKVGLGMFSMDEEYVPLDADCDLSGQVEVWLNRVLVSMRSTLRCLIPEAMVTYEEKPREQWVFDYPAQVALTCTQIWWTTEVGIAFSRLEEGYENAMRDYNKKQISQLNALISLLIGNLTAGDRMKIMTICTIDVHARDVVAKMILAKVESAQAFTWQSQLRHRWDEGKRHCYTNICDAQFQYSYEYLGNTPRLVITPLT
;
A
#
# COMPACT_ATOMS: atom_id res chain seq x y z
N VAL A 1 -24.90 64.93 1.76
CA VAL A 1 -25.06 64.44 3.15
C VAL A 1 -23.77 64.60 3.94
N GLU A 2 -22.63 64.10 3.43
CA GLU A 2 -21.33 64.20 4.12
C GLU A 2 -20.89 65.62 4.51
N GLN A 3 -21.03 66.59 3.61
CA GLN A 3 -20.68 67.99 3.92
C GLN A 3 -21.54 68.58 5.05
N VAL A 4 -22.83 68.22 5.09
CA VAL A 4 -23.76 68.67 6.13
C VAL A 4 -23.45 68.01 7.47
N ASP A 5 -23.04 66.74 7.49
CA ASP A 5 -22.59 66.04 8.70
C ASP A 5 -21.30 66.67 9.28
N ILE A 6 -20.34 67.03 8.42
CA ILE A 6 -19.13 67.75 8.82
C ILE A 6 -19.47 69.09 9.48
N ASP A 7 -20.41 69.85 8.90
CA ASP A 7 -20.79 71.15 9.42
C ASP A 7 -21.65 71.04 10.70
N CYS A 8 -22.53 70.03 10.82
CA CYS A 8 -23.21 69.72 12.08
C CYS A 8 -22.25 69.31 13.21
N LYS A 9 -21.18 68.55 12.89
CA LYS A 9 -20.13 68.21 13.86
C LYS A 9 -19.31 69.43 14.30
N LYS A 10 -19.07 70.39 13.40
CA LYS A 10 -18.48 71.69 13.77
C LYS A 10 -19.42 72.49 14.68
N PHE A 11 -20.70 72.62 14.31
CA PHE A 11 -21.69 73.29 15.15
C PHE A 11 -21.83 72.64 16.53
N SER A 12 -21.76 71.31 16.64
CA SER A 12 -21.74 70.64 17.95
C SER A 12 -20.51 70.98 18.78
N LYS A 13 -19.33 71.12 18.16
CA LYS A 13 -18.10 71.58 18.83
C LYS A 13 -18.22 73.04 19.27
N ASP A 14 -18.78 73.90 18.43
CA ASP A 14 -18.96 75.32 18.71
C ASP A 14 -19.96 75.51 19.86
N ILE A 15 -21.08 74.78 19.86
CA ILE A 15 -22.05 74.76 20.97
C ILE A 15 -21.37 74.28 22.27
N ARG A 16 -20.53 73.24 22.23
CA ARG A 16 -19.80 72.77 23.41
C ARG A 16 -18.74 73.74 23.91
N SER A 17 -18.27 74.66 23.07
CA SER A 17 -17.29 75.70 23.43
C SER A 17 -17.90 76.89 24.17
N LEU A 18 -19.24 77.00 24.19
CA LEU A 18 -19.97 78.00 24.98
C LEU A 18 -19.78 77.78 26.49
N ASP A 19 -19.94 78.87 27.25
CA ASP A 19 -19.65 78.91 28.68
C ASP A 19 -20.46 77.87 29.48
N LYS A 20 -19.87 77.32 30.55
CA LYS A 20 -20.44 76.24 31.35
C LYS A 20 -21.79 76.60 31.97
N GLU A 21 -21.99 77.88 32.31
CA GLU A 21 -23.26 78.36 32.88
C GLU A 21 -24.42 78.26 31.89
N MET A 22 -24.16 78.46 30.60
CA MET A 22 -25.17 78.39 29.52
C MET A 22 -25.65 76.97 29.27
N ARG A 23 -24.91 75.94 29.70
CA ARG A 23 -25.29 74.54 29.52
C ARG A 23 -26.52 74.14 30.32
N SER A 24 -26.87 74.92 31.35
CA SER A 24 -28.07 74.70 32.16
C SER A 24 -29.35 75.25 31.52
N TRP A 25 -29.22 76.03 30.45
CA TRP A 25 -30.37 76.67 29.82
C TRP A 25 -31.14 75.69 28.93
N ASP A 26 -32.46 75.76 28.99
CA ASP A 26 -33.34 74.95 28.13
C ASP A 26 -33.07 75.20 26.64
N ALA A 27 -32.75 76.44 26.26
CA ALA A 27 -32.39 76.81 24.89
C ALA A 27 -31.09 76.13 24.42
N PHE A 28 -30.08 76.03 25.30
CA PHE A 28 -28.83 75.32 25.02
C PHE A 28 -29.07 73.82 24.87
N THR A 29 -29.83 73.24 25.81
CA THR A 29 -30.15 71.81 25.82
C THR A 29 -30.99 71.42 24.60
N GLY A 30 -31.95 72.26 24.21
CA GLY A 30 -32.76 72.08 23.00
C GLY A 30 -31.93 72.16 21.72
N LEU A 31 -30.98 73.12 21.63
CA LEU A 31 -30.10 73.27 20.48
C LEU A 31 -29.09 72.11 20.37
N ASP A 32 -28.45 71.71 21.47
CA ASP A 32 -27.50 70.58 21.50
C ASP A 32 -28.20 69.26 21.15
N ASN A 33 -29.41 69.02 21.67
CA ASN A 33 -30.20 67.85 21.31
C ASN A 33 -30.63 67.88 19.83
N SER A 34 -31.01 69.04 19.29
CA SER A 34 -31.36 69.16 17.87
C SER A 34 -30.18 68.86 16.95
N VAL A 35 -28.98 69.37 17.28
CA VAL A 35 -27.75 69.10 16.52
C VAL A 35 -27.33 67.64 16.65
N LYS A 36 -27.44 67.02 17.83
CA LYS A 36 -27.16 65.60 18.02
C LYS A 36 -28.12 64.72 17.22
N ASN A 37 -29.43 64.99 17.30
CA ASN A 37 -30.45 64.27 16.54
C ASN A 37 -30.24 64.41 15.03
N MET A 38 -29.78 65.58 14.57
CA MET A 38 -29.41 65.81 13.18
C MET A 38 -28.21 64.97 12.76
N ILE A 39 -27.13 64.93 13.57
CA ILE A 39 -25.95 64.09 13.29
C ILE A 39 -26.35 62.60 13.21
N THR A 40 -27.15 62.11 14.16
CA THR A 40 -27.63 60.72 14.15
C THR A 40 -28.50 60.42 12.92
N SER A 41 -29.40 61.33 12.57
CA SER A 41 -30.26 61.17 11.38
C SER A 41 -29.45 61.18 10.08
N LEU A 42 -28.42 62.04 9.99
CA LEU A 42 -27.50 62.07 8.85
C LEU A 42 -26.66 60.79 8.73
N HIS A 43 -26.28 60.19 9.86
CA HIS A 43 -25.58 58.90 9.87
C HIS A 43 -26.47 57.78 9.34
N ALA A 44 -27.69 57.65 9.86
CA ALA A 44 -28.68 56.67 9.38
C ALA A 44 -28.99 56.86 7.89
N MET A 45 -29.06 58.12 7.41
CA MET A 45 -29.20 58.40 5.97
C MET A 45 -28.02 57.91 5.14
N ASN A 46 -26.79 58.09 5.63
CA ASN A 46 -25.60 57.62 4.93
C ASN A 46 -25.57 56.09 4.88
N GLU A 47 -26.01 55.42 5.95
CA GLU A 47 -26.17 53.97 5.96
C GLU A 47 -27.27 53.52 4.97
N LEU A 48 -28.40 54.24 4.87
CA LEU A 48 -29.48 53.95 3.91
C LEU A 48 -29.09 54.18 2.44
N GLN A 49 -28.08 55.02 2.17
CA GLN A 49 -27.52 55.22 0.84
C GLN A 49 -26.56 54.09 0.41
N ASN A 50 -26.35 53.08 1.25
CA ASN A 50 -25.48 51.96 0.94
C ASN A 50 -26.00 51.19 -0.31
N PRO A 51 -25.17 50.97 -1.34
CA PRO A 51 -25.55 50.21 -2.55
C PRO A 51 -26.04 48.77 -2.30
N ALA A 52 -25.79 48.23 -1.11
CA ALA A 52 -26.32 46.94 -0.70
C ALA A 52 -27.84 46.95 -0.47
N ILE A 53 -28.43 48.10 -0.19
CA ILE A 53 -29.88 48.29 -0.06
C ILE A 53 -30.45 48.47 -1.46
N ARG A 54 -31.14 47.44 -1.96
CA ARG A 54 -31.78 47.44 -3.30
C ARG A 54 -33.31 47.42 -3.17
N ASP A 55 -34.00 47.42 -4.32
CA ASP A 55 -35.47 47.46 -4.46
C ASP A 55 -36.23 46.43 -3.60
N LEU A 56 -35.57 45.36 -3.15
CA LEU A 56 -36.15 44.32 -2.30
C LEU A 56 -36.26 44.72 -0.82
N HIS A 57 -35.40 45.63 -0.34
CA HIS A 57 -35.42 46.17 1.02
C HIS A 57 -36.30 47.42 1.12
N ALA A 58 -36.52 48.09 -0.02
CA ALA A 58 -37.35 49.29 -0.17
C ALA A 58 -38.80 49.18 0.36
N PRO A 59 -39.47 48.01 0.40
CA PRO A 59 -40.79 47.86 1.02
C PRO A 59 -40.75 47.70 2.55
N THR A 60 -39.65 47.18 3.09
CA THR A 60 -39.47 46.94 4.54
C THR A 60 -39.13 48.21 5.31
N VAL A 61 -38.46 49.17 4.66
CA VAL A 61 -38.07 50.45 5.23
C VAL A 61 -39.29 51.34 5.58
N PRO A 62 -40.30 51.53 4.69
CA PRO A 62 -41.54 52.26 5.00
C PRO A 62 -42.41 51.59 6.07
N LEU A 63 -42.42 50.25 6.11
CA LEU A 63 -43.24 49.46 7.03
C LEU A 63 -42.77 49.61 8.49
N LEU A 64 -41.45 49.71 8.70
CA LEU A 64 -40.84 49.95 10.02
C LEU A 64 -40.95 51.41 10.46
N LEU A 65 -40.78 52.34 9.52
CA LEU A 65 -40.84 53.79 9.79
C LEU A 65 -42.27 54.34 9.95
N GLN A 66 -43.32 53.54 9.71
CA GLN A 66 -44.74 53.97 9.64
C GLN A 66 -45.00 55.15 8.70
N VAL A 67 -44.11 55.39 7.73
CA VAL A 67 -44.23 56.48 6.75
C VAL A 67 -43.93 55.90 5.37
N ASN A 68 -44.87 56.06 4.43
CA ASN A 68 -44.68 55.72 3.02
C ASN A 68 -43.64 56.68 2.42
N PHE A 69 -42.36 56.33 2.51
CA PHE A 69 -41.28 57.14 1.99
C PHE A 69 -40.64 56.47 0.78
N THR A 70 -40.78 57.11 -0.38
CA THR A 70 -40.08 56.77 -1.62
C THR A 70 -39.07 57.87 -1.92
N MET A 71 -37.77 57.54 -1.87
CA MET A 71 -36.69 58.44 -2.29
C MET A 71 -36.88 58.78 -3.78
N SER A 72 -37.33 60.00 -4.09
CA SER A 72 -37.41 60.53 -5.45
C SER A 72 -36.45 61.72 -5.61
N GLU A 73 -36.16 62.14 -6.84
CA GLU A 73 -35.30 63.31 -7.13
C GLU A 73 -35.82 64.62 -6.51
N ASP A 74 -37.11 64.67 -6.12
CA ASP A 74 -37.77 65.83 -5.51
C ASP A 74 -37.70 65.86 -3.96
N THR A 75 -37.04 64.90 -3.33
CA THR A 75 -37.03 64.77 -1.87
C THR A 75 -36.17 65.85 -1.20
N THR A 76 -36.75 66.67 -0.31
CA THR A 76 -36.01 67.75 0.36
C THR A 76 -35.41 67.31 1.70
N LEU A 77 -34.34 67.98 2.16
CA LEU A 77 -33.73 67.76 3.48
C LEU A 77 -34.74 67.99 4.64
N ALA A 78 -35.75 68.83 4.43
CA ALA A 78 -36.80 69.09 5.39
C ALA A 78 -37.75 67.89 5.56
N ASP A 79 -38.07 67.19 4.46
CA ASP A 79 -38.89 65.98 4.48
C ASP A 79 -38.18 64.85 5.23
N LEU A 80 -36.85 64.77 5.08
CA LEU A 80 -36.00 63.80 5.78
C LEU A 80 -35.86 64.07 7.28
N LEU A 81 -35.86 65.35 7.68
CA LEU A 81 -35.87 65.78 9.08
C LEU A 81 -37.19 65.44 9.79
N GLN A 82 -38.32 65.43 9.06
CA GLN A 82 -39.64 65.05 9.60
C GLN A 82 -39.73 63.55 9.93
N LEU A 83 -38.90 62.71 9.31
CA LEU A 83 -38.89 61.26 9.53
C LEU A 83 -38.31 60.85 10.90
N ASN A 84 -37.73 61.79 11.67
CA ASN A 84 -37.17 61.52 13.00
C ASN A 84 -36.26 60.27 13.05
N LEU A 85 -35.40 60.09 12.04
CA LEU A 85 -34.55 58.90 11.87
C LEU A 85 -33.67 58.59 13.09
N HIS A 86 -33.33 59.59 13.91
CA HIS A 86 -32.66 59.42 15.20
C HIS A 86 -33.39 58.51 16.20
N LYS A 87 -34.68 58.22 16.03
CA LYS A 87 -35.45 57.28 16.87
C LYS A 87 -35.38 55.83 16.40
N PHE A 88 -34.94 55.61 15.16
CA PHE A 88 -34.95 54.31 14.50
C PHE A 88 -33.54 53.91 14.00
N GLU A 89 -32.48 54.50 14.57
CA GLU A 89 -31.08 54.24 14.17
C GLU A 89 -30.74 52.75 14.22
N ASP A 90 -31.11 52.05 15.30
CA ASP A 90 -30.81 50.62 15.49
C ASP A 90 -31.54 49.73 14.48
N GLU A 91 -32.76 50.11 14.08
CA GLU A 91 -33.53 49.39 13.08
C GLU A 91 -32.95 49.59 11.68
N VAL A 92 -32.57 50.84 11.36
CA VAL A 92 -31.87 51.17 10.10
C VAL A 92 -30.55 50.41 10.01
N ARG A 93 -29.73 50.44 11.07
CA ARG A 93 -28.48 49.67 11.14
C ARG A 93 -28.72 48.17 10.97
N GLY A 94 -29.76 47.62 11.59
CA GLY A 94 -30.16 46.22 11.43
C GLY A 94 -30.55 45.84 10.00
N ILE A 95 -31.24 46.72 9.27
CA ILE A 95 -31.59 46.53 7.85
C ILE A 95 -30.33 46.60 6.98
N VAL A 96 -29.46 47.58 7.23
CA VAL A 96 -28.20 47.77 6.48
C VAL A 96 -27.29 46.56 6.69
N ASP A 97 -27.16 46.08 7.92
CA ASP A 97 -26.38 44.87 8.25
C ASP A 97 -26.96 43.64 7.56
N LYS A 98 -28.29 43.49 7.55
CA LYS A 98 -28.97 42.41 6.82
C LYS A 98 -28.69 42.49 5.32
N ALA A 99 -28.84 43.65 4.71
CA ALA A 99 -28.59 43.89 3.28
C ALA A 99 -27.12 43.63 2.91
N MET A 100 -26.17 44.07 3.76
CA MET A 100 -24.75 43.81 3.58
C MET A 100 -24.40 42.32 3.64
N LYS A 101 -25.04 41.57 4.55
CA LYS A 101 -24.85 40.12 4.65
C LYS A 101 -25.47 39.38 3.47
N GLU A 102 -26.66 39.78 3.02
CA GLU A 102 -27.33 39.23 1.84
C GLU A 102 -26.53 39.49 0.56
N LEU A 103 -25.99 40.69 0.37
CA LEU A 103 -25.08 41.02 -0.74
C LEU A 103 -23.83 40.14 -0.72
N GLY A 104 -23.32 39.82 0.48
CA GLY A 104 -22.21 38.87 0.66
C GLY A 104 -22.57 37.47 0.16
N MET A 105 -23.77 36.98 0.48
CA MET A 105 -24.25 35.66 0.01
C MET A 105 -24.41 35.63 -1.51
N GLU A 106 -25.01 36.67 -2.09
CA GLU A 106 -25.20 36.80 -3.55
C GLU A 106 -23.86 36.78 -4.29
N LYS A 107 -22.81 37.42 -3.75
CA LYS A 107 -21.46 37.38 -4.32
C LYS A 107 -20.87 35.96 -4.28
N VAL A 108 -21.06 35.23 -3.19
CA VAL A 108 -20.59 33.84 -3.07
C VAL A 108 -21.32 32.95 -4.08
N LEU A 109 -22.66 33.05 -4.18
CA LEU A 109 -23.46 32.29 -5.14
C LEU A 109 -23.05 32.57 -6.59
N ASN A 110 -22.88 33.84 -6.97
CA ASN A 110 -22.39 34.20 -8.30
C ASN A 110 -20.98 33.65 -8.58
N THR A 111 -20.11 33.64 -7.56
CA THR A 111 -18.76 33.07 -7.69
C THR A 111 -18.84 31.55 -7.92
N LEU A 112 -19.73 30.86 -7.22
CA LEU A 112 -19.99 29.43 -7.43
C LEU A 112 -20.50 29.16 -8.86
N ASP A 113 -21.48 29.93 -9.35
CA ASP A 113 -21.99 29.79 -10.72
C ASP A 113 -20.88 29.93 -11.76
N ILE A 114 -20.05 30.97 -11.65
CA ILE A 114 -18.94 31.22 -12.60
C ILE A 114 -17.90 30.09 -12.52
N THR A 115 -17.50 29.70 -11.32
CA THR A 115 -16.47 28.68 -11.09
C THR A 115 -16.92 27.34 -11.66
N TRP A 116 -18.09 26.85 -11.25
CA TRP A 116 -18.60 25.53 -11.63
C TRP A 116 -19.15 25.46 -13.06
N ALA A 117 -19.45 26.59 -13.70
CA ALA A 117 -19.73 26.61 -15.15
C ALA A 117 -18.48 26.33 -15.99
N THR A 118 -17.30 26.72 -15.50
CA THR A 118 -16.02 26.55 -16.22
C THR A 118 -15.28 25.27 -15.84
N MET A 119 -15.55 24.70 -14.66
CA MET A 119 -14.88 23.51 -14.16
C MET A 119 -15.22 22.27 -15.00
N ARG A 120 -14.20 21.57 -15.47
CA ARG A 120 -14.32 20.40 -16.35
C ARG A 120 -13.49 19.25 -15.82
N PHE A 121 -13.96 18.02 -16.06
CA PHE A 121 -13.15 16.84 -15.80
C PHE A 121 -11.97 16.77 -16.76
N GLU A 122 -10.80 16.47 -16.19
CA GLU A 122 -9.64 16.05 -16.97
C GLU A 122 -9.71 14.56 -17.27
N HIS A 123 -9.13 14.19 -18.42
CA HIS A 123 -9.21 12.86 -18.97
C HIS A 123 -7.83 12.34 -19.35
N GLU A 124 -7.56 11.07 -19.05
CA GLU A 124 -6.31 10.39 -19.41
C GLU A 124 -6.57 9.04 -20.06
N PRO A 125 -5.86 8.67 -21.15
CA PRO A 125 -6.01 7.37 -21.76
C PRO A 125 -5.38 6.29 -20.88
N HIS A 126 -6.12 5.21 -20.63
CA HIS A 126 -5.62 4.04 -19.93
C HIS A 126 -4.47 3.41 -20.72
N ALA A 127 -3.34 3.18 -20.05
CA ALA A 127 -2.07 2.79 -20.68
C ALA A 127 -2.16 1.54 -21.57
N ARG A 128 -3.08 0.61 -21.26
CA ARG A 128 -3.19 -0.68 -21.97
C ARG A 128 -4.35 -0.75 -22.97
N THR A 129 -5.51 -0.21 -22.60
CA THR A 129 -6.74 -0.35 -23.39
C THR A 129 -7.06 0.88 -24.23
N GLY A 130 -6.38 2.00 -23.97
CA GLY A 130 -6.65 3.29 -24.62
C GLY A 130 -8.00 3.91 -24.24
N ILE A 131 -8.72 3.32 -23.28
CA ILE A 131 -10.01 3.85 -22.79
C ILE A 131 -9.72 5.14 -22.02
N VAL A 132 -10.48 6.19 -22.32
CA VAL A 132 -10.33 7.48 -21.65
C VAL A 132 -10.92 7.38 -20.25
N LEU A 133 -10.07 7.50 -19.23
CA LEU A 133 -10.39 7.51 -17.81
C LEU A 133 -10.49 8.95 -17.27
N LEU A 134 -11.13 9.11 -16.11
CA LEU A 134 -11.11 10.37 -15.38
C LEU A 134 -9.78 10.49 -14.65
N LYS A 135 -9.11 11.62 -14.82
CA LYS A 135 -7.88 11.92 -14.09
C LYS A 135 -8.25 12.49 -12.72
N SER A 136 -7.55 12.04 -11.67
CA SER A 136 -7.68 12.65 -10.34
C SER A 136 -7.04 14.04 -10.35
N ASP A 137 -7.86 15.07 -10.20
CA ASP A 137 -7.42 16.44 -10.04
C ASP A 137 -7.63 16.86 -8.58
N GLU A 138 -6.53 16.95 -7.83
CA GLU A 138 -6.54 17.37 -6.42
C GLU A 138 -7.12 18.77 -6.26
N THR A 139 -6.86 19.67 -7.22
CA THR A 139 -7.35 21.05 -7.15
C THR A 139 -8.87 21.13 -7.30
N LEU A 140 -9.45 20.23 -8.09
CA LEU A 140 -10.90 20.10 -8.22
C LEU A 140 -11.55 19.61 -6.93
N ILE A 141 -10.94 18.63 -6.27
CA ILE A 141 -11.46 18.05 -5.02
C ILE A 141 -11.36 19.09 -3.89
N GLU A 142 -10.22 19.75 -3.74
CA GLU A 142 -10.04 20.84 -2.76
C GLU A 142 -11.07 21.95 -2.98
N MET A 143 -11.27 22.38 -4.23
CA MET A 143 -12.26 23.40 -4.58
C MET A 143 -13.70 22.95 -4.31
N LEU A 144 -14.01 21.66 -4.44
CA LEU A 144 -15.31 21.09 -4.09
C LEU A 144 -15.57 21.16 -2.59
N GLU A 145 -14.61 20.68 -1.79
CA GLU A 145 -14.70 20.67 -0.33
C GLU A 145 -14.79 22.10 0.23
N ASP A 146 -13.95 23.02 -0.24
CA ASP A 146 -13.97 24.43 0.18
C ASP A 146 -15.33 25.09 -0.11
N ASN A 147 -15.87 24.88 -1.30
CA ASN A 147 -17.16 25.44 -1.70
C ASN A 147 -18.33 24.82 -0.92
N GLN A 148 -18.26 23.53 -0.56
CA GLN A 148 -19.24 22.91 0.33
C GLN A 148 -19.18 23.50 1.75
N VAL A 149 -17.98 23.73 2.30
CA VAL A 149 -17.82 24.37 3.61
C VAL A 149 -18.35 25.81 3.59
N GLN A 150 -18.09 26.55 2.51
CA GLN A 150 -18.65 27.89 2.32
C GLN A 150 -20.19 27.87 2.33
N LEU A 151 -20.82 26.98 1.57
CA LEU A 151 -22.28 26.82 1.56
C LEU A 151 -22.84 26.38 2.92
N GLN A 152 -22.15 25.49 3.63
CA GLN A 152 -22.53 25.07 4.98
C GLN A 152 -22.50 26.24 5.98
N ASN A 153 -21.50 27.13 5.88
CA ASN A 153 -21.44 28.35 6.67
C ASN A 153 -22.61 29.29 6.34
N LEU A 154 -22.98 29.43 5.05
CA LEU A 154 -24.15 30.21 4.64
C LEU A 154 -25.45 29.63 5.19
N MET A 155 -25.58 28.30 5.25
CA MET A 155 -26.75 27.60 5.82
C MET A 155 -26.96 27.87 7.32
N THR A 156 -25.90 28.18 8.07
CA THR A 156 -26.01 28.52 9.50
C THR A 156 -26.33 30.01 9.75
N SER A 157 -26.32 30.83 8.70
CA SER A 157 -26.55 32.27 8.83
C SER A 157 -28.03 32.59 9.07
N LYS A 158 -28.29 33.48 10.03
CA LYS A 158 -29.64 33.99 10.34
C LYS A 158 -30.29 34.80 9.19
N TYR A 159 -29.53 35.14 8.15
CA TYR A 159 -29.98 35.92 6.99
C TYR A 159 -30.28 35.05 5.76
N LEU A 160 -30.28 33.72 5.91
CA LEU A 160 -30.47 32.75 4.82
C LEU A 160 -31.87 32.75 4.19
N ALA A 161 -32.89 33.27 4.88
CA ALA A 161 -34.30 33.06 4.52
C ALA A 161 -34.63 33.33 3.04
N PHE A 162 -34.00 34.34 2.44
CA PHE A 162 -34.21 34.68 1.04
C PHE A 162 -33.48 33.74 0.07
N PHE A 163 -32.23 33.38 0.36
CA PHE A 163 -31.38 32.53 -0.49
C PHE A 163 -31.50 31.03 -0.16
N LEU A 164 -32.38 30.64 0.75
CA LEU A 164 -32.51 29.25 1.21
C LEU A 164 -32.66 28.26 0.06
N GLN A 165 -33.49 28.58 -0.94
CA GLN A 165 -33.72 27.70 -2.08
C GLN A 165 -32.48 27.55 -2.95
N GLU A 166 -31.78 28.65 -3.25
CA GLU A 166 -30.57 28.64 -4.09
C GLU A 166 -29.39 27.97 -3.38
N VAL A 167 -29.15 28.32 -2.11
CA VAL A 167 -28.09 27.72 -1.28
C VAL A 167 -28.36 26.23 -1.10
N SER A 168 -29.61 25.83 -0.83
CA SER A 168 -29.97 24.41 -0.69
C SER A 168 -29.80 23.64 -2.00
N ALA A 169 -30.16 24.24 -3.15
CA ALA A 169 -29.95 23.63 -4.46
C ALA A 169 -28.46 23.45 -4.76
N TRP A 170 -27.62 24.46 -4.48
CA TRP A 170 -26.18 24.36 -4.63
C TRP A 170 -25.56 23.32 -3.68
N GLN A 171 -25.99 23.29 -2.42
CA GLN A 171 -25.54 22.29 -1.45
C GLN A 171 -25.84 20.87 -1.94
N GLN A 172 -27.06 20.63 -2.44
CA GLN A 172 -27.42 19.33 -3.00
C GLN A 172 -26.59 18.97 -4.25
N LYS A 173 -26.38 19.92 -5.17
CA LYS A 173 -25.57 19.70 -6.37
C LYS A 173 -24.12 19.34 -6.05
N LEU A 174 -23.48 20.08 -5.14
CA LEU A 174 -22.09 19.82 -4.76
C LEU A 174 -21.95 18.55 -3.93
N SER A 175 -22.90 18.26 -3.03
CA SER A 175 -22.89 17.02 -2.24
C SER A 175 -23.10 15.77 -3.12
N THR A 176 -23.99 15.88 -4.12
CA THR A 176 -24.18 14.84 -5.13
C THR A 176 -22.93 14.65 -5.99
N ALA A 177 -22.29 15.75 -6.40
CA ALA A 177 -21.04 15.70 -7.16
C ALA A 177 -19.94 14.99 -6.39
N ASP A 178 -19.73 15.34 -5.12
CA ASP A 178 -18.73 14.72 -4.25
C ASP A 178 -18.95 13.21 -4.06
N SER A 179 -20.18 12.82 -3.75
CA SER A 179 -20.55 11.41 -3.58
C SER A 179 -20.31 10.61 -4.86
N ILE A 180 -20.63 11.20 -6.03
CA ILE A 180 -20.44 10.55 -7.33
C ILE A 180 -18.97 10.49 -7.72
N ILE A 181 -18.20 11.56 -7.52
CA ILE A 181 -16.76 11.58 -7.81
C ILE A 181 -16.04 10.51 -6.97
N SER A 182 -16.35 10.44 -5.68
CA SER A 182 -15.78 9.45 -4.75
C SER A 182 -16.03 8.02 -5.22
N ILE A 183 -17.29 7.65 -5.48
CA ILE A 183 -17.62 6.28 -5.92
C ILE A 183 -17.13 6.00 -7.34
N TRP A 184 -17.06 7.00 -8.23
CA TRP A 184 -16.53 6.82 -9.58
C TRP A 184 -15.05 6.49 -9.55
N PHE A 185 -14.25 7.21 -8.75
CA PHE A 185 -12.83 6.90 -8.59
C PHE A 185 -12.61 5.53 -7.94
N GLU A 186 -13.48 5.13 -7.01
CA GLU A 186 -13.45 3.77 -6.43
C GLU A 186 -13.71 2.71 -7.51
N VAL A 187 -14.81 2.85 -8.27
CA VAL A 187 -15.18 1.97 -9.39
C VAL A 187 -14.05 1.90 -10.43
N GLN A 188 -13.49 3.04 -10.83
CA GLN A 188 -12.40 3.11 -11.80
C GLN A 188 -11.16 2.38 -11.29
N ARG A 189 -10.82 2.52 -10.00
CA ARG A 189 -9.68 1.84 -9.38
C ARG A 189 -9.89 0.33 -9.33
N THR A 190 -11.04 -0.13 -8.83
CA THR A 190 -11.35 -1.56 -8.74
C THR A 190 -11.46 -2.19 -10.13
N TRP A 191 -12.11 -1.51 -11.09
CA TRP A 191 -12.16 -1.95 -12.48
C TRP A 191 -10.76 -2.05 -13.09
N SER A 192 -9.90 -1.04 -12.94
CA SER A 192 -8.54 -1.06 -13.52
C SER A 192 -7.71 -2.22 -12.95
N HIS A 193 -7.85 -2.49 -11.64
CA HIS A 193 -7.19 -3.64 -11.00
C HIS A 193 -7.69 -4.97 -11.59
N LEU A 194 -9.01 -5.18 -11.65
CA LEU A 194 -9.58 -6.43 -12.17
C LEU A 194 -9.37 -6.60 -13.67
N GLU A 195 -9.39 -5.51 -14.44
CA GLU A 195 -9.09 -5.47 -15.87
C GLU A 195 -7.69 -6.00 -16.14
N SER A 196 -6.71 -5.53 -15.35
CA SER A 196 -5.32 -5.99 -15.42
C SER A 196 -5.16 -7.49 -15.23
N ILE A 197 -6.09 -8.16 -14.55
CA ILE A 197 -6.04 -9.58 -14.21
C ILE A 197 -6.88 -10.41 -15.18
N PHE A 198 -8.17 -10.10 -15.30
CA PHE A 198 -9.14 -10.86 -16.10
C PHE A 198 -8.99 -10.63 -17.60
N ILE A 199 -8.35 -9.55 -18.06
CA ILE A 199 -8.09 -9.33 -19.51
C ILE A 199 -6.67 -9.75 -19.90
N SER A 200 -5.68 -9.68 -18.99
CA SER A 200 -4.31 -10.10 -19.32
C SER A 200 -4.12 -11.61 -19.30
N SER A 201 -4.78 -12.31 -18.39
CA SER A 201 -4.49 -13.70 -18.09
C SER A 201 -5.56 -14.61 -18.64
N GLU A 202 -5.28 -15.22 -19.80
CA GLU A 202 -6.13 -16.27 -20.37
C GLU A 202 -6.25 -17.48 -19.42
N ASP A 203 -5.19 -17.78 -18.67
CA ASP A 203 -5.20 -18.87 -17.69
C ASP A 203 -6.20 -18.61 -16.55
N ILE A 204 -6.18 -17.41 -15.94
CA ILE A 204 -7.17 -17.03 -14.91
C ILE A 204 -8.60 -17.04 -15.49
N ARG A 205 -8.79 -16.57 -16.73
CA ARG A 205 -10.10 -16.64 -17.39
C ARG A 205 -10.61 -18.06 -17.57
N SER A 206 -9.71 -19.00 -17.86
CA SER A 206 -10.06 -20.42 -18.01
C SER A 206 -10.43 -21.07 -16.67
N GLN A 207 -9.82 -20.61 -15.57
CA GLN A 207 -10.07 -21.14 -14.22
C GLN A 207 -11.31 -20.53 -13.57
N LEU A 208 -11.64 -19.27 -13.88
CA LEU A 208 -12.81 -18.54 -13.36
C LEU A 208 -13.75 -18.10 -14.51
N PRO A 209 -14.39 -19.03 -15.23
CA PRO A 209 -15.16 -18.70 -16.44
C PRO A 209 -16.46 -17.93 -16.15
N GLU A 210 -17.10 -18.17 -15.01
CA GLU A 210 -18.33 -17.45 -14.64
C GLU A 210 -18.02 -16.00 -14.24
N ASP A 211 -17.02 -15.79 -13.38
CA ASP A 211 -16.58 -14.46 -12.95
C ASP A 211 -16.00 -13.64 -14.12
N SER A 212 -15.31 -14.30 -15.06
CA SER A 212 -14.83 -13.63 -16.27
C SER A 212 -15.96 -13.13 -17.15
N LYS A 213 -17.04 -13.90 -17.31
CA LYS A 213 -18.24 -13.46 -18.04
C LYS A 213 -18.95 -12.32 -17.32
N HIS A 214 -19.03 -12.38 -16.00
CA HIS A 214 -19.57 -11.28 -15.20
C HIS A 214 -18.73 -10.01 -15.38
N PHE A 215 -17.41 -10.13 -15.34
CA PHE A 215 -16.48 -9.01 -15.55
C PHE A 215 -16.60 -8.43 -16.96
N ASP A 216 -16.73 -9.25 -18.01
CA ASP A 216 -16.92 -8.75 -19.38
C ASP A 216 -18.20 -7.90 -19.51
N SER A 217 -19.28 -8.26 -18.81
CA SER A 217 -20.49 -7.44 -18.76
C SER A 217 -20.27 -6.13 -17.99
N ILE A 218 -19.56 -6.17 -16.87
CA ILE A 218 -19.20 -4.97 -16.09
C ILE A 218 -18.34 -4.03 -16.94
N ASP A 219 -17.34 -4.58 -17.64
CA ASP A 219 -16.45 -3.85 -18.52
C ASP A 219 -17.19 -3.12 -19.64
N GLN A 220 -18.18 -3.78 -20.28
CA GLN A 220 -19.03 -3.14 -21.27
C GLN A 220 -19.87 -1.99 -20.69
N ASP A 221 -20.43 -2.18 -19.50
CA ASP A 221 -21.24 -1.15 -18.83
C ASP A 221 -20.38 0.04 -18.39
N PHE A 222 -19.18 -0.22 -17.86
CA PHE A 222 -18.21 0.81 -17.49
C PHE A 222 -17.73 1.59 -18.71
N LYS A 223 -17.40 0.91 -19.81
CA LYS A 223 -17.01 1.56 -21.09
C LYS A 223 -18.11 2.49 -21.62
N LYS A 224 -19.38 2.07 -21.56
CA LYS A 224 -20.51 2.93 -21.95
C LYS A 224 -20.62 4.15 -21.04
N LEU A 225 -20.47 3.96 -19.73
CA LEU A 225 -20.50 5.04 -18.74
C LEU A 225 -19.36 6.05 -18.97
N MET A 226 -18.14 5.58 -19.26
CA MET A 226 -17.01 6.45 -19.61
C MET A 226 -17.22 7.19 -20.94
N ALA A 227 -17.75 6.52 -21.97
CA ALA A 227 -18.06 7.16 -23.25
C ALA A 227 -19.13 8.26 -23.12
N ASP A 228 -20.09 8.10 -22.21
CA ASP A 228 -21.10 9.12 -21.91
C ASP A 228 -20.56 10.25 -21.03
N ALA A 229 -19.57 9.97 -20.17
CA ALA A 229 -18.88 10.99 -19.37
C ALA A 229 -18.08 11.95 -20.26
N VAL A 230 -17.33 11.42 -21.23
CA VAL A 230 -16.53 12.22 -22.17
C VAL A 230 -17.38 13.20 -22.99
N LYS A 231 -18.66 12.89 -23.25
CA LYS A 231 -19.58 13.79 -23.97
C LYS A 231 -20.00 15.01 -23.14
N THR A 232 -19.96 14.91 -21.81
CA THR A 232 -20.37 15.98 -20.88
C THR A 232 -19.19 16.34 -19.99
N PRO A 233 -18.32 17.26 -20.41
CA PRO A 233 -17.08 17.54 -19.69
C PRO A 233 -17.29 18.36 -18.41
N ASN A 234 -18.39 19.10 -18.26
CA ASN A 234 -18.67 19.89 -17.07
C ASN A 234 -18.95 19.00 -15.86
N VAL A 235 -18.29 19.29 -14.73
CA VAL A 235 -18.33 18.45 -13.52
C VAL A 235 -19.74 18.33 -12.94
N ILE A 236 -20.46 19.45 -12.81
CA ILE A 236 -21.80 19.47 -12.23
C ILE A 236 -22.81 18.81 -13.16
N GLU A 237 -22.76 19.08 -14.46
CA GLU A 237 -23.66 18.45 -15.44
C GLU A 237 -23.41 16.94 -15.59
N ALA A 238 -22.16 16.50 -15.50
CA ALA A 238 -21.81 15.09 -15.57
C ALA A 238 -22.29 14.31 -14.35
N THR A 239 -22.09 14.88 -13.15
CA THR A 239 -22.43 14.22 -11.88
C THR A 239 -23.92 14.29 -11.56
N ASN A 240 -24.62 15.40 -11.82
CA ASN A 240 -26.02 15.56 -11.44
C ASN A 240 -27.02 14.87 -12.40
N LYS A 241 -26.58 13.89 -13.19
CA LYS A 241 -27.46 13.08 -14.05
C LYS A 241 -28.33 12.15 -13.18
N PRO A 242 -29.63 12.02 -13.47
CA PRO A 242 -30.53 11.19 -12.66
C PRO A 242 -30.12 9.71 -12.70
N GLY A 243 -30.03 9.09 -11.53
CA GLY A 243 -29.71 7.66 -11.36
C GLY A 243 -28.27 7.27 -11.67
N LEU A 244 -27.34 8.23 -11.82
CA LEU A 244 -25.92 7.92 -12.03
C LEU A 244 -25.28 7.29 -10.79
N TYR A 245 -25.59 7.81 -9.60
CA TYR A 245 -25.09 7.25 -8.33
C TYR A 245 -25.48 5.79 -8.18
N ASP A 246 -26.76 5.46 -8.38
CA ASP A 246 -27.27 4.07 -8.28
C ASP A 246 -26.59 3.14 -9.29
N LYS A 247 -26.28 3.63 -10.50
CA LYS A 247 -25.53 2.86 -11.51
C LYS A 247 -24.10 2.59 -11.08
N LEU A 248 -23.40 3.59 -10.55
CA LEU A 248 -22.03 3.43 -10.05
C LEU A 248 -22.00 2.51 -8.83
N GLU A 249 -22.98 2.64 -7.92
CA GLU A 249 -23.10 1.76 -6.76
C GLU A 249 -23.38 0.31 -7.16
N ALA A 250 -24.25 0.09 -8.16
CA ALA A 250 -24.50 -1.23 -8.72
C ALA A 250 -23.25 -1.82 -9.40
N LEU A 251 -22.48 -0.99 -10.13
CA LEU A 251 -21.20 -1.41 -10.72
C LEU A 251 -20.19 -1.78 -9.63
N GLN A 252 -20.06 -0.96 -8.58
CA GLN A 252 -19.12 -1.23 -7.48
C GLN A 252 -19.48 -2.52 -6.75
N LYS A 253 -20.76 -2.76 -6.46
CA LYS A 253 -21.23 -4.02 -5.86
C LYS A 253 -20.88 -5.23 -6.72
N ARG A 254 -21.06 -5.13 -8.04
CA ARG A 254 -20.70 -6.21 -8.98
C ARG A 254 -19.18 -6.43 -9.06
N LEU A 255 -18.40 -5.35 -9.08
CA LEU A 255 -16.93 -5.42 -9.04
C LEU A 255 -16.42 -6.07 -7.75
N ALA A 256 -16.98 -5.71 -6.60
CA ALA A 256 -16.62 -6.28 -5.31
C ALA A 256 -16.89 -7.80 -5.23
N LEU A 257 -17.93 -8.30 -5.91
CA LEU A 257 -18.17 -9.74 -6.03
C LEU A 257 -17.04 -10.44 -6.81
N CYS A 258 -16.61 -9.86 -7.94
CA CYS A 258 -15.48 -10.38 -8.72
C CYS A 258 -14.17 -10.34 -7.92
N GLU A 259 -13.93 -9.27 -7.15
CA GLU A 259 -12.75 -9.16 -6.29
C GLU A 259 -12.76 -10.22 -5.18
N LYS A 260 -13.92 -10.46 -4.57
CA LYS A 260 -14.08 -11.53 -3.57
C LYS A 260 -13.82 -12.92 -4.16
N ALA A 261 -14.40 -13.21 -5.33
CA ALA A 261 -14.18 -14.49 -6.02
C ALA A 261 -12.69 -14.70 -6.36
N LEU A 262 -12.01 -13.63 -6.82
CA LEU A 262 -10.57 -13.66 -7.07
C LEU A 262 -9.78 -13.92 -5.78
N ALA A 263 -10.13 -13.27 -4.67
CA ALA A 263 -9.47 -13.48 -3.38
C ALA A 263 -9.61 -14.94 -2.88
N GLU A 264 -10.81 -15.52 -2.99
CA GLU A 264 -11.07 -16.93 -2.65
C GLU A 264 -10.29 -17.90 -3.55
N TYR A 265 -10.18 -17.58 -4.85
CA TYR A 265 -9.36 -18.33 -5.79
C TYR A 265 -7.87 -18.28 -5.42
N LEU A 266 -7.33 -17.08 -5.14
CA LEU A 266 -5.93 -16.93 -4.71
C LEU A 266 -5.65 -17.70 -3.43
N GLU A 267 -6.59 -17.70 -2.47
CA GLU A 267 -6.44 -18.45 -1.23
C GLU A 267 -6.43 -19.97 -1.46
N THR A 268 -7.27 -20.45 -2.38
CA THR A 268 -7.25 -21.86 -2.81
C THR A 268 -5.88 -22.25 -3.38
N LYS A 269 -5.26 -21.35 -4.17
CA LYS A 269 -3.91 -21.55 -4.71
C LYS A 269 -2.84 -21.52 -3.61
N ARG A 270 -2.96 -20.65 -2.62
CA ARG A 270 -2.05 -20.63 -1.45
C ARG A 270 -2.14 -21.91 -0.63
N LEU A 271 -3.34 -22.46 -0.43
CA LEU A 271 -3.51 -23.74 0.27
C LEU A 271 -2.88 -24.90 -0.51
N ALA A 272 -2.98 -24.90 -1.84
CA ALA A 272 -2.38 -25.93 -2.69
C ALA A 272 -0.85 -25.87 -2.73
N PHE A 273 -0.26 -24.68 -2.61
CA PHE A 273 1.17 -24.50 -2.45
C PHE A 273 1.48 -23.43 -1.38
N PRO A 274 1.66 -23.86 -0.11
CA PRO A 274 1.81 -22.95 1.04
C PRO A 274 2.95 -21.93 0.94
N ARG A 275 3.92 -22.09 0.02
CA ARG A 275 4.96 -21.07 -0.15
C ARG A 275 4.43 -19.78 -0.77
N PHE A 276 3.26 -19.79 -1.38
CA PHE A 276 2.60 -18.58 -1.86
C PHE A 276 2.17 -17.62 -0.75
N TYR A 277 2.17 -18.04 0.52
CA TYR A 277 1.98 -17.11 1.65
C TYR A 277 3.17 -16.15 1.84
N PHE A 278 4.35 -16.45 1.30
CA PHE A 278 5.55 -15.63 1.44
C PHE A 278 5.75 -14.61 0.31
N VAL A 279 4.88 -14.62 -0.71
CA VAL A 279 4.93 -13.66 -1.83
C VAL A 279 3.77 -12.68 -1.76
N SER A 280 3.97 -11.49 -2.34
CA SER A 280 2.91 -10.49 -2.43
C SER A 280 1.76 -10.98 -3.32
N SER A 281 0.54 -10.46 -3.13
CA SER A 281 -0.59 -10.79 -4.01
C SER A 281 -0.32 -10.43 -5.47
N ALA A 282 0.44 -9.36 -5.72
CA ALA A 282 0.85 -8.96 -7.08
C ALA A 282 1.80 -9.98 -7.72
N ASP A 283 2.81 -10.45 -6.98
CA ASP A 283 3.71 -11.50 -7.45
C ASP A 283 2.96 -12.82 -7.68
N LEU A 284 2.04 -13.17 -6.79
CA LEU A 284 1.22 -14.37 -6.94
C LEU A 284 0.38 -14.32 -8.21
N LEU A 285 -0.24 -13.17 -8.50
CA LEU A 285 -1.00 -12.98 -9.74
C LEU A 285 -0.11 -13.07 -10.98
N ASP A 286 1.12 -12.53 -10.93
CA ASP A 286 2.08 -12.63 -12.02
C ASP A 286 2.58 -14.07 -12.26
N ILE A 287 2.74 -14.85 -11.18
CA ILE A 287 3.06 -16.28 -11.25
C ILE A 287 1.90 -17.07 -11.86
N LEU A 288 0.67 -16.78 -11.45
CA LEU A 288 -0.52 -17.46 -11.96
C LEU A 288 -0.82 -17.09 -13.41
N SER A 289 -0.59 -15.82 -13.80
CA SER A 289 -0.84 -15.36 -15.16
C SER A 289 0.06 -16.03 -16.19
N HIS A 290 1.31 -16.31 -15.81
CA HIS A 290 2.30 -17.04 -16.61
C HIS A 290 2.45 -18.50 -16.18
N GLY A 291 1.47 -19.10 -15.49
CA GLY A 291 1.59 -20.44 -14.90
C GLY A 291 1.94 -21.55 -15.90
N ASN A 292 1.55 -21.37 -17.17
CA ASN A 292 1.85 -22.27 -18.28
C ASN A 292 3.23 -22.07 -18.90
N GLU A 293 3.98 -21.04 -18.50
CA GLU A 293 5.31 -20.68 -18.99
C GLU A 293 6.34 -20.77 -17.85
N PRO A 294 6.90 -21.97 -17.58
CA PRO A 294 7.84 -22.18 -16.47
C PRO A 294 9.07 -21.28 -16.49
N VAL A 295 9.45 -20.76 -17.66
CA VAL A 295 10.58 -19.84 -17.83
C VAL A 295 10.28 -18.48 -17.21
N GLU A 296 9.08 -17.93 -17.41
CA GLU A 296 8.71 -16.63 -16.83
C GLU A 296 8.50 -16.77 -15.32
N VAL A 297 7.86 -17.86 -14.87
CA VAL A 297 7.71 -18.17 -13.43
C VAL A 297 9.08 -18.36 -12.75
N SER A 298 10.11 -18.80 -13.48
CA SER A 298 11.45 -19.03 -12.92
C SER A 298 12.06 -17.79 -12.26
N ARG A 299 11.66 -16.58 -12.69
CA ARG A 299 12.09 -15.30 -12.09
C ARG A 299 11.64 -15.12 -10.64
N HIS A 300 10.56 -15.79 -10.25
CA HIS A 300 9.99 -15.74 -8.90
C HIS A 300 10.49 -16.86 -8.00
N LEU A 301 11.24 -17.84 -8.51
CA LEU A 301 11.78 -18.95 -7.69
C LEU A 301 12.61 -18.47 -6.48
N PRO A 302 13.47 -17.44 -6.58
CA PRO A 302 14.20 -16.91 -5.42
C PRO A 302 13.28 -16.36 -4.31
N LYS A 303 12.03 -16.00 -4.63
CA LYS A 303 11.04 -15.55 -3.64
C LYS A 303 10.29 -16.74 -3.01
N LEU A 304 10.20 -17.86 -3.71
CA LEU A 304 9.49 -19.07 -3.27
C LEU A 304 10.41 -20.06 -2.55
N PHE A 305 11.71 -20.01 -2.81
CA PHE A 305 12.70 -20.94 -2.27
C PHE A 305 13.91 -20.15 -1.78
N ASP A 306 14.50 -20.59 -0.67
CA ASP A 306 15.61 -19.89 -0.03
C ASP A 306 16.86 -19.82 -0.94
N SER A 307 17.18 -20.93 -1.62
CA SER A 307 18.40 -21.01 -2.42
C SER A 307 18.21 -21.44 -3.87
N LEU A 308 17.00 -21.80 -4.31
CA LEU A 308 16.75 -22.14 -5.72
C LEU A 308 16.58 -20.85 -6.53
N ALA A 309 17.59 -20.51 -7.33
CA ALA A 309 17.58 -19.32 -8.16
C ALA A 309 16.92 -19.56 -9.53
N LYS A 310 17.31 -20.65 -10.19
CA LYS A 310 16.89 -20.97 -11.57
C LYS A 310 16.78 -22.48 -11.77
N LEU A 311 15.97 -22.88 -12.75
CA LEU A 311 15.91 -24.25 -13.24
C LEU A 311 16.61 -24.35 -14.60
N LYS A 312 17.28 -25.47 -14.83
CA LYS A 312 17.82 -25.83 -16.15
C LYS A 312 16.74 -26.51 -16.95
N PHE A 313 16.30 -25.90 -18.04
CA PHE A 313 15.29 -26.49 -18.92
C PHE A 313 15.91 -27.37 -19.99
N LYS A 314 15.20 -28.43 -20.38
CA LYS A 314 15.54 -29.24 -21.56
C LYS A 314 15.28 -28.42 -22.81
N MET A 315 16.23 -28.38 -23.73
CA MET A 315 16.09 -27.62 -24.98
C MET A 315 15.59 -28.52 -26.11
N SER A 316 14.62 -28.02 -26.88
CA SER A 316 14.18 -28.60 -28.16
C SER A 316 15.28 -28.47 -29.22
N PRO A 317 15.28 -29.27 -30.31
CA PRO A 317 16.19 -29.09 -31.45
C PRO A 317 16.22 -27.66 -32.00
N ASP A 318 15.10 -26.94 -31.90
CA ASP A 318 14.96 -25.53 -32.32
C ASP A 318 15.43 -24.51 -31.26
N LYS A 319 16.19 -24.94 -30.24
CA LYS A 319 16.66 -24.13 -29.10
C LYS A 319 15.56 -23.47 -28.26
N LYS A 320 14.32 -23.97 -28.33
CA LYS A 320 13.22 -23.53 -27.46
C LYS A 320 13.21 -24.35 -26.15
N PRO A 321 13.04 -23.71 -24.99
CA PRO A 321 12.93 -24.43 -23.72
C PRO A 321 11.65 -25.25 -23.69
N LEU A 322 11.80 -26.55 -23.41
CA LEU A 322 10.69 -27.45 -23.11
C LEU A 322 10.28 -27.30 -21.66
N LYS A 323 9.05 -27.68 -21.33
CA LYS A 323 8.50 -27.68 -19.96
C LYS A 323 9.05 -28.86 -19.13
N VAL A 324 10.35 -29.10 -19.20
CA VAL A 324 11.04 -30.18 -18.49
C VAL A 324 12.29 -29.62 -17.82
N GLY A 325 12.38 -29.77 -16.50
CA GLY A 325 13.55 -29.41 -15.70
C GLY A 325 14.56 -30.55 -15.63
N LEU A 326 15.84 -30.23 -15.82
CA LEU A 326 16.99 -31.14 -15.79
C LEU A 326 17.87 -30.96 -14.53
N GLY A 327 17.76 -29.81 -13.87
CA GLY A 327 18.68 -29.40 -12.82
C GLY A 327 18.26 -28.10 -12.18
N MET A 328 18.83 -27.82 -11.02
CA MET A 328 18.64 -26.58 -10.26
C MET A 328 19.95 -25.80 -10.17
N PHE A 329 19.82 -24.48 -10.14
CA PHE A 329 20.92 -23.56 -9.88
C PHE A 329 20.66 -22.84 -8.56
N SER A 330 21.71 -22.71 -7.74
CA SER A 330 21.66 -21.85 -6.57
C SER A 330 21.86 -20.37 -6.90
N MET A 331 21.65 -19.51 -5.90
CA MET A 331 22.02 -18.09 -5.98
C MET A 331 23.53 -17.88 -6.20
N ASP A 332 24.35 -18.83 -5.75
CA ASP A 332 25.81 -18.84 -5.93
C ASP A 332 26.25 -19.56 -7.22
N GLU A 333 25.32 -19.78 -8.14
CA GLU A 333 25.52 -20.46 -9.43
C GLU A 333 25.95 -21.93 -9.33
N GLU A 334 25.81 -22.57 -8.15
CA GLU A 334 26.02 -24.01 -8.02
C GLU A 334 24.94 -24.77 -8.79
N TYR A 335 25.36 -25.64 -9.69
CA TYR A 335 24.47 -26.49 -10.48
C TYR A 335 24.32 -27.88 -9.85
N VAL A 336 23.08 -28.31 -9.63
CA VAL A 336 22.77 -29.67 -9.18
C VAL A 336 21.85 -30.34 -10.21
N PRO A 337 22.28 -31.44 -10.85
CA PRO A 337 21.42 -32.21 -11.74
C PRO A 337 20.31 -32.89 -10.94
N LEU A 338 19.09 -32.91 -11.49
CA LEU A 338 18.00 -33.67 -10.88
C LEU A 338 18.20 -35.17 -11.11
N ASP A 339 17.72 -35.98 -10.17
CA ASP A 339 17.73 -37.45 -10.28
C ASP A 339 16.86 -37.98 -11.42
N ALA A 340 15.82 -37.24 -11.80
CA ALA A 340 14.97 -37.51 -12.95
C ALA A 340 14.48 -36.21 -13.62
N ASP A 341 14.16 -36.29 -14.91
CA ASP A 341 13.52 -35.21 -15.66
C ASP A 341 12.21 -34.79 -14.94
N CYS A 342 12.12 -33.53 -14.53
CA CYS A 342 10.96 -33.00 -13.82
C CYS A 342 9.97 -32.36 -14.81
N ASP A 343 8.74 -32.88 -14.87
CA ASP A 343 7.68 -32.34 -15.72
C ASP A 343 7.06 -31.06 -15.12
N LEU A 344 7.21 -29.95 -15.85
CA LEU A 344 6.76 -28.60 -15.50
C LEU A 344 5.47 -28.20 -16.24
N SER A 345 4.69 -29.17 -16.71
CA SER A 345 3.41 -28.93 -17.38
C SER A 345 2.22 -28.88 -16.41
N GLY A 346 1.15 -28.20 -16.83
CA GLY A 346 -0.09 -28.06 -16.07
C GLY A 346 -0.08 -26.86 -15.11
N GLN A 347 -0.92 -26.93 -14.08
CA GLN A 347 -1.13 -25.84 -13.12
C GLN A 347 0.15 -25.55 -12.31
N VAL A 348 0.39 -24.27 -12.04
CA VAL A 348 1.66 -23.79 -11.47
C VAL A 348 1.97 -24.37 -10.10
N GLU A 349 0.98 -24.44 -9.23
CA GLU A 349 1.11 -25.02 -7.89
C GLU A 349 1.44 -26.53 -7.94
N VAL A 350 0.95 -27.24 -8.96
CA VAL A 350 1.15 -28.68 -9.10
C VAL A 350 2.60 -28.94 -9.50
N TRP A 351 3.10 -28.26 -10.53
CA TRP A 351 4.46 -28.49 -10.97
C TRP A 351 5.50 -27.90 -10.01
N LEU A 352 5.21 -26.80 -9.30
CA LEU A 352 6.08 -26.30 -8.22
C LEU A 352 6.22 -27.33 -7.08
N ASN A 353 5.13 -28.02 -6.73
CA ASN A 353 5.19 -29.14 -5.80
C ASN A 353 6.04 -30.31 -6.34
N ARG A 354 5.96 -30.62 -7.64
CA ARG A 354 6.83 -31.64 -8.27
C ARG A 354 8.30 -31.24 -8.22
N VAL A 355 8.63 -29.97 -8.46
CA VAL A 355 10.00 -29.44 -8.31
C VAL A 355 10.49 -29.64 -6.88
N LEU A 356 9.67 -29.35 -5.87
CA LEU A 356 10.01 -29.57 -4.46
C LEU A 356 10.24 -31.05 -4.13
N VAL A 357 9.41 -31.95 -4.67
CA VAL A 357 9.59 -33.40 -4.50
C VAL A 357 10.86 -33.88 -5.20
N SER A 358 11.10 -33.45 -6.44
CA SER A 358 12.29 -33.82 -7.21
C SER A 358 13.57 -33.31 -6.56
N MET A 359 13.59 -32.08 -6.06
CA MET A 359 14.70 -31.52 -5.26
C MET A 359 15.02 -32.40 -4.05
N ARG A 360 13.99 -32.78 -3.27
CA ARG A 360 14.16 -33.64 -2.08
C ARG A 360 14.63 -35.05 -2.45
N SER A 361 14.09 -35.62 -3.53
CA SER A 361 14.49 -36.92 -4.07
C SER A 361 15.95 -36.90 -4.51
N THR A 362 16.34 -35.88 -5.27
CA THR A 362 17.71 -35.67 -5.75
C THR A 362 18.72 -35.67 -4.61
N LEU A 363 18.50 -34.85 -3.57
CA LEU A 363 19.41 -34.84 -2.41
C LEU A 363 19.39 -36.15 -1.63
N ARG A 364 18.23 -36.82 -1.53
CA ARG A 364 18.11 -38.14 -0.88
C ARG A 364 18.83 -39.25 -1.65
N CYS A 365 18.93 -39.14 -2.98
CA CYS A 365 19.69 -40.06 -3.83
C CYS A 365 21.21 -39.77 -3.76
N LEU A 366 21.60 -38.50 -3.81
CA LEU A 366 23.01 -38.10 -3.82
C LEU A 366 23.75 -38.37 -2.51
N ILE A 367 23.09 -38.23 -1.35
CA ILE A 367 23.74 -38.46 -0.04
C ILE A 367 24.32 -39.89 0.11
N PRO A 368 23.55 -40.98 -0.06
CA PRO A 368 24.10 -42.33 0.07
C PRO A 368 25.15 -42.64 -1.01
N GLU A 369 25.01 -42.11 -2.22
CA GLU A 369 26.04 -42.24 -3.26
C GLU A 369 27.35 -41.59 -2.82
N ALA A 370 27.28 -40.37 -2.28
CA ALA A 370 28.43 -39.65 -1.74
C ALA A 370 29.06 -40.36 -0.54
N MET A 371 28.26 -41.03 0.29
CA MET A 371 28.76 -41.81 1.41
C MET A 371 29.60 -43.01 0.98
N VAL A 372 29.18 -43.74 -0.05
CA VAL A 372 29.92 -44.90 -0.57
C VAL A 372 31.26 -44.47 -1.15
N THR A 373 31.28 -43.41 -1.98
CA THR A 373 32.51 -42.95 -2.64
C THR A 373 33.48 -42.21 -1.71
N TYR A 374 33.03 -41.81 -0.51
CA TYR A 374 33.86 -41.12 0.47
C TYR A 374 35.07 -41.95 0.93
N GLU A 375 34.90 -43.28 1.05
CA GLU A 375 36.01 -44.18 1.43
C GLU A 375 36.92 -44.54 0.24
N GLU A 376 36.42 -44.40 -1.00
CA GLU A 376 37.12 -44.83 -2.21
C GLU A 376 38.14 -43.79 -2.71
N LYS A 377 37.94 -42.52 -2.39
CA LYS A 377 38.73 -41.39 -2.91
C LYS A 377 39.35 -40.54 -1.80
N PRO A 378 40.51 -39.91 -2.04
CA PRO A 378 41.04 -38.89 -1.14
C PRO A 378 40.03 -37.75 -0.96
N ARG A 379 39.89 -37.26 0.28
CA ARG A 379 38.85 -36.29 0.67
C ARG A 379 38.95 -34.98 -0.10
N GLU A 380 40.18 -34.54 -0.36
CA GLU A 380 40.52 -33.35 -1.14
C GLU A 380 40.10 -33.44 -2.63
N GLN A 381 39.86 -34.65 -3.16
CA GLN A 381 39.34 -34.86 -4.51
C GLN A 381 37.84 -35.12 -4.47
N TRP A 382 37.40 -36.00 -3.57
CA TRP A 382 36.00 -36.36 -3.36
C TRP A 382 35.10 -35.16 -3.11
N VAL A 383 35.59 -34.14 -2.40
CA VAL A 383 34.81 -32.94 -2.09
C VAL A 383 34.27 -32.26 -3.34
N PHE A 384 34.93 -32.34 -4.50
CA PHE A 384 34.50 -31.70 -5.74
C PHE A 384 33.46 -32.51 -6.54
N ASP A 385 33.31 -33.81 -6.25
CA ASP A 385 32.42 -34.70 -7.01
C ASP A 385 30.93 -34.45 -6.71
N TYR A 386 30.62 -33.86 -5.56
CA TYR A 386 29.25 -33.68 -5.07
C TYR A 386 28.90 -32.21 -4.79
N PRO A 387 27.62 -31.79 -4.84
CA PRO A 387 27.21 -30.47 -4.42
C PRO A 387 27.62 -30.15 -2.97
N ALA A 388 27.84 -28.87 -2.66
CA ALA A 388 28.33 -28.37 -1.37
C ALA A 388 27.52 -28.91 -0.19
N GLN A 389 26.18 -28.83 -0.27
CA GLN A 389 25.29 -29.32 0.78
C GLN A 389 25.40 -30.84 0.99
N VAL A 390 25.54 -31.62 -0.08
CA VAL A 390 25.67 -33.08 -0.03
C VAL A 390 27.02 -33.45 0.59
N ALA A 391 28.10 -32.85 0.11
CA ALA A 391 29.45 -33.07 0.62
C ALA A 391 29.57 -32.73 2.11
N LEU A 392 28.96 -31.61 2.54
CA LEU A 392 28.91 -31.20 3.94
C LEU A 392 28.13 -32.20 4.81
N THR A 393 26.93 -32.58 4.38
CA THR A 393 26.07 -33.52 5.13
C THR A 393 26.74 -34.88 5.26
N CYS A 394 27.32 -35.39 4.17
CA CYS A 394 28.06 -36.65 4.16
C CYS A 394 29.30 -36.60 5.08
N THR A 395 30.03 -35.49 5.09
CA THR A 395 31.14 -35.27 6.05
C THR A 395 30.66 -35.38 7.51
N GLN A 396 29.52 -34.79 7.85
CA GLN A 396 28.97 -34.84 9.21
C GLN A 396 28.48 -36.25 9.61
N ILE A 397 27.96 -37.01 8.65
CA ILE A 397 27.58 -38.41 8.86
C ILE A 397 28.82 -39.27 9.11
N TRP A 398 29.87 -39.10 8.30
CA TRP A 398 31.13 -39.82 8.48
C TRP A 398 31.82 -39.46 9.79
N TRP A 399 31.85 -38.19 10.17
CA TRP A 399 32.35 -37.79 11.49
C TRP A 399 31.64 -38.53 12.63
N THR A 400 30.31 -38.58 12.59
CA THR A 400 29.52 -39.29 13.62
C THR A 400 29.83 -40.79 13.63
N THR A 401 29.97 -41.39 12.44
CA THR A 401 30.26 -42.82 12.26
C THR A 401 31.65 -43.18 12.77
N GLU A 402 32.68 -42.40 12.41
CA GLU A 402 34.06 -42.65 12.80
C GLU A 402 34.30 -42.41 14.29
N VAL A 403 33.65 -41.41 14.90
CA VAL A 403 33.65 -41.24 16.36
C VAL A 403 32.98 -42.44 17.04
N GLY A 404 31.87 -42.93 16.49
CA GLY A 404 31.21 -44.17 16.96
C GLY A 404 32.14 -45.38 16.92
N ILE A 405 32.83 -45.59 15.80
CA ILE A 405 33.84 -46.66 15.65
C ILE A 405 34.97 -46.49 16.66
N ALA A 406 35.43 -45.26 16.90
CA ALA A 406 36.47 -44.99 17.89
C ALA A 406 36.02 -45.32 19.33
N PHE A 407 34.75 -45.05 19.69
CA PHE A 407 34.17 -45.50 20.95
C PHE A 407 34.08 -47.03 21.05
N SER A 408 33.62 -47.72 20.01
CA SER A 408 33.58 -49.20 20.00
C SER A 408 34.97 -49.81 20.18
N ARG A 409 35.99 -49.25 19.53
CA ARG A 409 37.38 -49.68 19.71
C ARG A 409 37.91 -49.41 21.12
N LEU A 410 37.50 -48.32 21.77
CA LEU A 410 37.84 -48.08 23.17
C LEU A 410 37.24 -49.16 24.09
N GLU A 411 35.99 -49.55 23.84
CA GLU A 411 35.32 -50.64 24.59
C GLU A 411 36.00 -52.00 24.38
N GLU A 412 36.57 -52.24 23.19
CA GLU A 412 37.40 -53.41 22.87
C GLU A 412 38.81 -53.37 23.48
N GLY A 413 39.20 -52.28 24.15
CA GLY A 413 40.49 -52.12 24.84
C GLY A 413 41.57 -51.38 24.05
N TYR A 414 41.25 -50.79 22.88
CA TYR A 414 42.18 -49.97 22.11
C TYR A 414 42.24 -48.53 22.65
N GLU A 415 42.97 -48.30 23.74
CA GLU A 415 43.04 -47.03 24.49
C GLU A 415 43.41 -45.78 23.66
N ASN A 416 44.06 -45.95 22.50
CA ASN A 416 44.48 -44.85 21.63
C ASN A 416 43.51 -44.53 20.48
N ALA A 417 42.39 -45.26 20.35
CA ALA A 417 41.49 -45.14 19.19
C ALA A 417 41.01 -43.71 18.93
N MET A 418 40.58 -42.98 19.96
CA MET A 418 40.16 -41.57 19.84
C MET A 418 41.32 -40.63 19.48
N ARG A 419 42.53 -40.87 20.00
CA ARG A 419 43.72 -40.06 19.68
C ARG A 419 44.16 -40.25 18.24
N ASP A 420 44.11 -41.49 17.75
CA ASP A 420 44.47 -41.81 16.37
C ASP A 420 43.44 -41.26 15.39
N TYR A 421 42.15 -41.29 15.76
CA TYR A 421 41.12 -40.59 14.98
C TYR A 421 41.34 -39.07 14.94
N ASN A 422 41.68 -38.45 16.06
CA ASN A 422 41.97 -37.01 16.09
C ASN A 422 43.16 -36.62 15.21
N LYS A 423 44.22 -37.44 15.16
CA LYS A 423 45.34 -37.25 14.21
C LYS A 423 44.87 -37.35 12.76
N LYS A 424 43.99 -38.30 12.43
CA LYS A 424 43.37 -38.42 11.10
C LYS A 424 42.60 -37.15 10.74
N GLN A 425 41.77 -36.62 11.64
CA GLN A 425 41.02 -35.38 11.43
C GLN A 425 41.96 -34.19 11.16
N ILE A 426 43.03 -34.03 11.93
CA ILE A 426 44.02 -32.96 11.73
C ILE A 426 44.68 -33.09 10.35
N SER A 427 45.05 -34.30 9.93
CA SER A 427 45.64 -34.54 8.60
C SER A 427 44.68 -34.17 7.46
N GLN A 428 43.41 -34.60 7.55
CA GLN A 428 42.40 -34.29 6.56
C GLN A 428 42.10 -32.78 6.49
N LEU A 429 41.99 -32.12 7.66
CA LEU A 429 41.78 -30.68 7.74
C LEU A 429 42.96 -29.91 7.11
N ASN A 430 44.20 -30.31 7.37
CA ASN A 430 45.37 -29.69 6.75
C ASN A 430 45.40 -29.88 5.22
N ALA A 431 44.93 -31.02 4.71
CA ALA A 431 44.79 -31.23 3.27
C ALA A 431 43.77 -30.26 2.65
N LEU A 432 42.60 -30.09 3.29
CA LEU A 432 41.58 -29.12 2.85
C LEU A 432 42.06 -27.66 2.95
N ILE A 433 42.78 -27.30 4.02
CA ILE A 433 43.39 -25.98 4.17
C ILE A 433 44.42 -25.73 3.06
N SER A 434 45.19 -26.75 2.68
CA SER A 434 46.16 -26.64 1.58
C SER A 434 45.48 -26.34 0.24
N LEU A 435 44.28 -26.91 -0.01
CA LEU A 435 43.47 -26.55 -1.19
C LEU A 435 43.08 -25.07 -1.20
N LEU A 436 42.73 -24.49 -0.03
CA LEU A 436 42.35 -23.08 0.07
C LEU A 436 43.50 -22.13 -0.29
N ILE A 437 44.75 -22.54 -0.15
CA ILE A 437 45.92 -21.73 -0.56
C ILE A 437 46.05 -21.71 -2.09
N GLY A 438 45.51 -22.72 -2.78
CA GLY A 438 45.54 -22.84 -4.24
C GLY A 438 44.54 -21.96 -4.99
N ASN A 439 44.52 -22.14 -6.31
CA ASN A 439 43.56 -21.50 -7.20
C ASN A 439 42.26 -22.31 -7.24
N LEU A 440 41.17 -21.71 -6.75
CA LEU A 440 39.83 -22.28 -6.70
C LEU A 440 38.82 -21.27 -7.22
N THR A 441 37.71 -21.75 -7.75
CA THR A 441 36.56 -20.89 -8.05
C THR A 441 35.99 -20.29 -6.76
N ALA A 442 35.24 -19.20 -6.86
CA ALA A 442 34.62 -18.58 -5.68
C ALA A 442 33.69 -19.55 -4.93
N GLY A 443 32.89 -20.34 -5.67
CA GLY A 443 32.02 -21.36 -5.11
C GLY A 443 32.79 -22.49 -4.43
N ASP A 444 33.81 -23.05 -5.09
CA ASP A 444 34.64 -24.11 -4.50
C ASP A 444 35.37 -23.65 -3.24
N ARG A 445 35.89 -22.43 -3.26
CA ARG A 445 36.54 -21.82 -2.08
C ARG A 445 35.55 -21.69 -0.92
N MET A 446 34.34 -21.20 -1.18
CA MET A 446 33.29 -21.09 -0.16
C MET A 446 32.89 -22.47 0.39
N LYS A 447 32.74 -23.46 -0.48
CA LYS A 447 32.40 -24.84 -0.08
C LYS A 447 33.43 -25.45 0.84
N ILE A 448 34.72 -25.33 0.48
CA ILE A 448 35.82 -25.85 1.31
C ILE A 448 35.91 -25.07 2.62
N MET A 449 35.77 -23.74 2.60
CA MET A 449 35.73 -22.94 3.84
C MET A 449 34.61 -23.40 4.76
N THR A 450 33.41 -23.62 4.24
CA THR A 450 32.25 -24.09 5.00
C THR A 450 32.51 -25.46 5.64
N ILE A 451 33.09 -26.41 4.88
CA ILE A 451 33.45 -27.73 5.42
C ILE A 451 34.54 -27.59 6.50
N CYS A 452 35.58 -26.80 6.24
CA CYS A 452 36.66 -26.54 7.21
C CYS A 452 36.13 -25.94 8.53
N THR A 453 35.17 -25.02 8.48
CA THR A 453 34.56 -24.43 9.69
C THR A 453 33.90 -25.50 10.56
N ILE A 454 33.17 -26.44 9.96
CA ILE A 454 32.51 -27.53 10.70
C ILE A 454 33.55 -28.57 11.17
N ASP A 455 34.56 -28.87 10.36
CA ASP A 455 35.64 -29.79 10.71
C ASP A 455 36.49 -29.30 11.88
N VAL A 456 36.77 -28.00 11.98
CA VAL A 456 37.49 -27.41 13.12
C VAL A 456 36.72 -27.67 14.42
N HIS A 457 35.40 -27.41 14.42
CA HIS A 457 34.55 -27.71 15.56
C HIS A 457 34.55 -29.22 15.87
N ALA A 458 34.34 -30.07 14.87
CA ALA A 458 34.33 -31.52 15.02
C ALA A 458 35.65 -32.05 15.62
N ARG A 459 36.79 -31.52 15.19
CA ARG A 459 38.13 -31.85 15.71
C ARG A 459 38.30 -31.38 17.15
N ASP A 460 37.85 -30.18 17.48
CA ASP A 460 37.96 -29.61 18.83
C ASP A 460 37.07 -30.34 19.84
N VAL A 461 35.89 -30.80 19.43
CA VAL A 461 35.02 -31.68 20.21
C VAL A 461 35.73 -32.99 20.54
N VAL A 462 36.36 -33.64 19.57
CA VAL A 462 37.13 -34.89 19.80
C VAL A 462 38.33 -34.63 20.71
N ALA A 463 39.08 -33.54 20.50
CA ALA A 463 40.19 -33.15 21.37
C ALA A 463 39.74 -32.92 22.82
N LYS A 464 38.59 -32.27 23.02
CA LYS A 464 37.97 -32.06 24.33
C LYS A 464 37.58 -33.38 25.00
N MET A 465 36.99 -34.33 24.24
CA MET A 465 36.66 -35.66 24.75
C MET A 465 37.91 -36.45 25.19
N ILE A 466 39.02 -36.33 24.45
CA ILE A 466 40.30 -36.94 24.83
C ILE A 466 40.84 -36.34 26.14
N LEU A 467 40.81 -35.01 26.28
CA LEU A 467 41.25 -34.33 27.51
C LEU A 467 40.39 -34.70 28.72
N ALA A 468 39.07 -34.82 28.52
CA ALA A 468 38.12 -35.21 29.55
C ALA A 468 38.08 -36.74 29.80
N LYS A 469 38.90 -37.54 29.08
CA LYS A 469 38.94 -39.00 29.17
C LYS A 469 37.56 -39.65 29.05
N VAL A 470 36.80 -39.24 28.03
CA VAL A 470 35.48 -39.80 27.75
C VAL A 470 35.62 -41.18 27.13
N GLU A 471 35.12 -42.21 27.82
CA GLU A 471 35.25 -43.62 27.40
C GLU A 471 33.95 -44.21 26.85
N SER A 472 32.81 -43.53 27.03
CA SER A 472 31.50 -44.04 26.61
C SER A 472 30.80 -43.11 25.62
N ALA A 473 30.19 -43.70 24.59
CA ALA A 473 29.31 -42.99 23.67
C ALA A 473 28.03 -42.44 24.34
N GLN A 474 27.71 -42.84 25.57
CA GLN A 474 26.60 -42.29 26.35
C GLN A 474 26.95 -41.01 27.12
N ALA A 475 28.22 -40.58 27.08
CA ALA A 475 28.65 -39.39 27.78
C ALA A 475 27.96 -38.13 27.23
N PHE A 476 27.52 -37.27 28.13
CA PHE A 476 26.82 -36.03 27.78
C PHE A 476 27.63 -35.14 26.83
N THR A 477 28.96 -35.11 26.97
CA THR A 477 29.85 -34.33 26.09
C THR A 477 29.72 -34.70 24.61
N TRP A 478 29.44 -35.98 24.32
CA TRP A 478 29.15 -36.45 22.97
C TRP A 478 27.67 -36.33 22.63
N GLN A 479 26.78 -36.70 23.56
CA GLN A 479 25.34 -36.68 23.37
C GLN A 479 24.78 -35.27 23.11
N SER A 480 25.43 -34.21 23.63
CA SER A 480 25.05 -32.82 23.38
C SER A 480 25.39 -32.30 21.98
N GLN A 481 26.19 -33.04 21.20
CA GLN A 481 26.58 -32.63 19.86
C GLN A 481 25.49 -32.97 18.84
N LEU A 482 25.40 -32.18 17.77
CA LEU A 482 24.51 -32.44 16.65
C LEU A 482 25.11 -33.57 15.76
N ARG A 483 24.53 -34.77 15.83
CA ARG A 483 25.04 -35.97 15.17
C ARG A 483 24.19 -36.33 13.97
N HIS A 484 24.79 -36.41 12.79
CA HIS A 484 24.10 -36.86 11.58
C HIS A 484 24.32 -38.35 11.42
N ARG A 485 23.26 -39.09 11.09
CA ARG A 485 23.32 -40.53 10.81
C ARG A 485 22.50 -40.86 9.58
N TRP A 486 23.00 -41.78 8.78
CA TRP A 486 22.20 -42.43 7.75
C TRP A 486 21.59 -43.71 8.31
N ASP A 487 20.29 -43.90 8.07
CA ASP A 487 19.56 -45.11 8.44
C ASP A 487 19.30 -45.93 7.18
N GLU A 488 20.01 -47.07 7.02
CA GLU A 488 19.90 -47.92 5.83
C GLU A 488 18.51 -48.54 5.67
N GLY A 489 17.86 -48.91 6.77
CA GLY A 489 16.53 -49.53 6.74
C GLY A 489 15.45 -48.55 6.26
N LYS A 490 15.49 -47.30 6.74
CA LYS A 490 14.55 -46.24 6.35
C LYS A 490 15.00 -45.44 5.13
N ARG A 491 16.26 -45.61 4.69
CA ARG A 491 16.93 -44.82 3.66
C ARG A 491 16.76 -43.32 3.88
N HIS A 492 17.00 -42.90 5.12
CA HIS A 492 16.85 -41.51 5.55
C HIS A 492 18.03 -41.05 6.42
N CYS A 493 18.39 -39.78 6.26
CA CYS A 493 19.32 -39.09 7.15
C CYS A 493 18.54 -38.56 8.35
N TYR A 494 19.07 -38.79 9.54
CA TYR A 494 18.55 -38.27 10.80
C TYR A 494 19.62 -37.43 11.47
N THR A 495 19.17 -36.36 12.11
CA THR A 495 19.98 -35.51 12.96
C THR A 495 19.55 -35.74 14.40
N ASN A 496 20.49 -36.19 15.23
CA ASN A 496 20.29 -36.52 16.63
C ASN A 496 21.00 -35.50 17.52
N ILE A 497 20.33 -35.05 18.58
CA ILE A 497 20.91 -34.22 19.63
C ILE A 497 20.25 -34.61 20.94
N CYS A 498 21.05 -34.98 21.94
CA CYS A 498 20.58 -35.59 23.17
C CYS A 498 19.57 -36.74 22.86
N ASP A 499 18.35 -36.61 23.38
CA ASP A 499 17.20 -37.48 23.20
C ASP A 499 16.34 -37.13 21.97
N ALA A 500 16.56 -35.98 21.34
CA ALA A 500 15.83 -35.54 20.17
C ALA A 500 16.35 -36.16 18.87
N GLN A 501 15.43 -36.44 17.97
CA GLN A 501 15.71 -36.93 16.62
C GLN A 501 14.88 -36.16 15.60
N PHE A 502 15.55 -35.62 14.59
CA PHE A 502 14.95 -34.91 13.48
C PHE A 502 15.26 -35.62 12.18
N GLN A 503 14.27 -35.82 11.33
CA GLN A 503 14.53 -36.30 9.97
C GLN A 503 15.05 -35.13 9.12
N TYR A 504 16.09 -35.39 8.32
CA TYR A 504 16.59 -34.38 7.38
C TYR A 504 15.51 -34.06 6.33
N SER A 505 15.27 -32.77 6.07
CA SER A 505 14.17 -32.32 5.20
C SER A 505 14.49 -32.37 3.71
N TYR A 506 15.78 -32.50 3.33
CA TYR A 506 16.26 -32.54 1.95
C TYR A 506 15.88 -31.33 1.10
N GLU A 507 15.72 -30.16 1.72
CA GLU A 507 15.56 -28.92 0.97
C GLU A 507 16.92 -28.41 0.51
N TYR A 508 17.01 -27.94 -0.74
CA TYR A 508 18.25 -27.42 -1.30
C TYR A 508 18.51 -26.01 -0.79
N LEU A 509 19.63 -25.85 -0.08
CA LEU A 509 20.07 -24.62 0.57
C LEU A 509 21.34 -24.03 -0.07
N GLY A 510 21.72 -24.52 -1.25
CA GLY A 510 22.90 -24.05 -1.97
C GLY A 510 24.19 -24.18 -1.17
N ASN A 511 25.17 -23.36 -1.54
CA ASN A 511 26.50 -23.32 -0.93
C ASN A 511 26.58 -22.18 0.08
N THR A 512 25.78 -22.24 1.14
CA THR A 512 25.70 -21.15 2.11
C THR A 512 26.89 -21.15 3.09
N PRO A 513 27.44 -19.97 3.43
CA PRO A 513 28.52 -19.86 4.41
C PRO A 513 28.03 -20.26 5.80
N ARG A 514 28.88 -20.93 6.58
CA ARG A 514 28.58 -21.30 7.97
C ARG A 514 29.34 -20.41 8.95
N LEU A 515 28.63 -19.97 9.98
CA LEU A 515 29.22 -19.28 11.12
C LEU A 515 29.98 -20.27 12.00
N VAL A 516 31.00 -19.76 12.69
CA VAL A 516 31.79 -20.54 13.64
C VAL A 516 30.92 -20.90 14.85
N ILE A 517 30.96 -22.16 15.27
CA ILE A 517 30.24 -22.65 16.43
C ILE A 517 30.98 -22.19 17.70
N THR A 518 30.25 -21.58 18.62
CA THR A 518 30.78 -21.09 19.91
C THR A 518 30.17 -21.88 21.06
N PRO A 519 30.74 -21.88 22.29
CA PRO A 519 30.14 -22.59 23.42
C PRO A 519 28.72 -22.15 23.82
N LEU A 520 28.27 -20.98 23.37
CA LEU A 520 26.89 -20.49 23.57
C LEU A 520 25.89 -21.14 22.59
N THR A 521 26.38 -21.51 21.41
CA THR A 521 25.64 -22.18 20.34
C THR A 521 25.68 -23.68 20.56
#